data_AF-A0ABD2E3C0-F1
#
_entry.id   AF-A0ABD2E3C0-F1
#
_cell.length_a   1.000
_cell.length_b   1.000
_cell.length_c   1.000
_cell.angle_alpha   90.00
_cell.angle_beta   90.00
_cell.angle_gamma   90.00
#
_symmetry.space_group_name_H-M   'P 1'
#
loop_
_entity.id
_entity.type
_entity.pdbx_description
1 polymer ?
#
loop_
_entity_poly.entity_id
_entity_poly.type
_entity_poly.pdbx_seq_one_letter_code
_entity_poly.pdbx_strand_id
1 'polypeptide(L)'
;FSFQQGGWGASLADKLVRKCDVLNRGFSGYNTRWAKIILPRLIRKGNSLDNPVAVTIFFGANDSALKGYKLNRLNSVVGEYANACLQVAQDCGTDVLDLWTLMQKDSQDFSPYLSDGLHLSPKGNEFLFSHLWPLIEKKVSSLPLLLPYWRDVAEAKPELSLLGDGDH
;
A
#
# COMPACT_ATOMS: atom_id res chain seq x y z
N PHE A 1 -5.93 -6.31 9.34
CA PHE A 1 -6.03 -4.93 8.83
C PHE A 1 -4.65 -4.34 8.60
N SER A 2 -4.49 -3.41 7.65
CA SER A 2 -3.19 -2.87 7.24
C SER A 2 -2.47 -2.06 8.32
N PHE A 3 -3.19 -1.33 9.17
CA PHE A 3 -2.62 -0.44 10.21
C PHE A 3 -2.77 -1.00 11.65
N GLN A 4 -3.09 -2.28 11.79
CA GLN A 4 -3.04 -2.93 13.11
C GLN A 4 -1.57 -3.19 13.51
N GLN A 5 -1.32 -3.57 14.77
CA GLN A 5 0.00 -4.02 15.19
C GLN A 5 0.48 -5.19 14.31
N GLY A 6 1.66 -5.05 13.68
CA GLY A 6 2.20 -6.02 12.73
C GLY A 6 1.50 -6.03 11.35
N GLY A 7 0.65 -5.04 11.06
CA GLY A 7 0.04 -4.87 9.75
C GLY A 7 1.00 -4.25 8.73
N TRP A 8 0.89 -4.66 7.46
CA TRP A 8 1.83 -4.21 6.41
C TRP A 8 1.86 -2.69 6.19
N GLY A 9 0.75 -2.00 6.40
CA GLY A 9 0.67 -0.53 6.30
C GLY A 9 1.37 0.16 7.47
N ALA A 10 1.25 -0.39 8.67
CA ALA A 10 2.02 0.06 9.84
C ALA A 10 3.53 -0.16 9.62
N SER A 11 3.92 -1.30 9.06
CA SER A 11 5.32 -1.59 8.71
C SER A 11 5.89 -0.64 7.65
N LEU A 12 5.08 -0.24 6.65
CA LEU A 12 5.49 0.81 5.70
C LEU A 12 5.69 2.16 6.41
N ALA A 13 4.77 2.54 7.29
CA ALA A 13 4.87 3.79 8.04
C ALA A 13 6.14 3.84 8.91
N ASP A 14 6.47 2.73 9.57
CA ASP A 14 7.70 2.57 10.35
C ASP A 14 8.97 2.71 9.49
N LYS A 15 9.00 2.11 8.30
CA LYS A 15 10.15 2.23 7.39
C LYS A 15 10.33 3.62 6.77
N LEU A 16 9.24 4.37 6.62
CA LEU A 16 9.22 5.66 5.93
C LEU A 16 9.25 6.86 6.89
N VAL A 17 9.54 6.60 8.18
CA VAL A 17 9.74 7.62 9.20
C VAL A 17 10.71 8.69 8.68
N ARG A 18 10.27 9.95 8.80
CA ARG A 18 10.99 11.13 8.30
C ARG A 18 11.31 11.09 6.81
N LYS A 19 10.57 10.38 5.97
CA LYS A 19 10.67 10.50 4.49
C LYS A 19 9.37 10.94 3.88
N CYS A 20 8.28 10.25 4.18
CA CYS A 20 6.94 10.59 3.72
C CYS A 20 5.88 9.94 4.60
N ASP A 21 4.68 10.50 4.59
CA ASP A 21 3.54 9.94 5.30
C ASP A 21 2.94 8.74 4.55
N VAL A 22 2.45 7.76 5.31
CA VAL A 22 1.69 6.62 4.78
C VAL A 22 0.22 6.81 5.13
N LEU A 23 -0.60 7.15 4.13
CA LEU A 23 -2.01 7.46 4.32
C LEU A 23 -2.91 6.25 4.00
N ASN A 24 -3.65 5.78 5.01
CA ASN A 24 -4.63 4.72 4.80
C ASN A 24 -5.92 5.26 4.16
N ARG A 25 -6.31 4.71 3.01
CA ARG A 25 -7.60 4.94 2.34
C ARG A 25 -8.28 3.61 1.96
N GLY A 26 -8.10 2.58 2.79
CA GLY A 26 -8.76 1.28 2.66
C GLY A 26 -10.14 1.29 3.32
N PHE A 27 -11.15 0.81 2.59
CA PHE A 27 -12.53 0.75 3.05
C PHE A 27 -13.02 -0.71 3.03
N SER A 28 -13.37 -1.24 4.20
CA SER A 28 -13.79 -2.65 4.33
C SER A 28 -15.01 -2.95 3.45
N GLY A 29 -14.98 -4.08 2.73
CA GLY A 29 -16.06 -4.52 1.86
C GLY A 29 -16.18 -3.80 0.50
N TYR A 30 -15.29 -2.85 0.18
CA TYR A 30 -15.36 -2.12 -1.10
C TYR A 30 -14.85 -2.96 -2.27
N ASN A 31 -15.45 -2.73 -3.45
CA ASN A 31 -15.01 -3.25 -4.74
C ASN A 31 -14.50 -2.12 -5.65
N THR A 32 -13.94 -2.47 -6.80
CA THR A 32 -13.37 -1.52 -7.78
C THR A 32 -14.40 -0.52 -8.30
N ARG A 33 -15.68 -0.92 -8.46
CA ARG A 33 -16.75 -0.02 -8.91
C ARG A 33 -16.96 1.14 -7.94
N TRP A 34 -17.02 0.87 -6.64
CA TRP A 34 -17.17 1.92 -5.64
C TRP A 34 -15.88 2.72 -5.46
N ALA A 35 -14.72 2.06 -5.51
CA ALA A 35 -13.41 2.72 -5.46
C ALA A 35 -13.28 3.79 -6.55
N LYS A 36 -13.68 3.47 -7.79
CA LYS A 36 -13.67 4.41 -8.92
C LYS A 36 -14.52 5.66 -8.66
N ILE A 37 -15.67 5.52 -8.00
CA ILE A 37 -16.57 6.64 -7.68
C ILE A 37 -15.94 7.56 -6.63
N ILE A 38 -15.30 6.98 -5.60
CA ILE A 38 -14.73 7.78 -4.49
C ILE A 38 -13.33 8.29 -4.78
N LEU A 39 -12.59 7.73 -5.75
CA LEU A 39 -11.20 8.07 -6.03
C LEU A 39 -10.93 9.58 -6.15
N PRO A 40 -11.75 10.39 -6.85
CA PRO A 40 -11.54 11.84 -6.93
C PRO A 40 -11.65 12.57 -5.58
N ARG A 41 -12.31 11.96 -4.58
CA ARG A 41 -12.37 12.49 -3.21
C ARG A 41 -11.15 12.10 -2.38
N LEU A 42 -10.51 10.97 -2.71
CA LEU A 42 -9.35 10.44 -1.99
C LEU A 42 -8.05 11.10 -2.46
N ILE A 43 -7.96 11.42 -3.76
CA ILE A 43 -6.80 12.07 -4.39
C ILE A 43 -7.27 13.43 -4.88
N ARG A 44 -7.17 14.46 -4.03
CA ARG A 44 -7.50 15.84 -4.40
C ARG A 44 -6.30 16.49 -5.09
N LYS A 45 -6.50 17.00 -6.31
CA LYS A 45 -5.55 17.94 -6.92
C LYS A 45 -5.73 19.30 -6.23
N GLY A 46 -4.74 19.81 -5.49
CA GLY A 46 -4.88 21.17 -4.96
C GLY A 46 -3.79 21.71 -4.03
N ASN A 47 -3.32 20.96 -3.03
CA ASN A 47 -2.34 21.49 -2.08
C ASN A 47 -0.99 20.79 -2.25
N SER A 48 0.12 21.51 -2.06
CA SER A 48 1.50 21.02 -2.21
C SER A 48 1.88 19.88 -1.25
N LEU A 49 1.03 19.58 -0.26
CA LEU A 49 1.11 18.40 0.62
C LEU A 49 0.45 17.13 0.01
N ASP A 50 -0.21 17.23 -1.17
CA ASP A 50 -1.06 16.20 -1.78
C ASP A 50 -0.46 15.49 -3.01
N ASN A 51 0.87 15.50 -3.21
CA ASN A 51 1.47 14.80 -4.35
C ASN A 51 1.95 13.39 -3.95
N PRO A 52 1.14 12.33 -4.15
CA PRO A 52 1.55 10.98 -3.78
C PRO A 52 2.75 10.55 -4.63
N VAL A 53 3.84 10.22 -3.95
CA VAL A 53 5.06 9.65 -4.55
C VAL A 53 4.87 8.19 -4.95
N ALA A 54 3.93 7.50 -4.30
CA ALA A 54 3.52 6.14 -4.61
C ALA A 54 2.08 5.91 -4.15
N VAL A 55 1.35 5.02 -4.83
CA VAL A 55 0.02 4.56 -4.44
C VAL A 55 -0.04 3.05 -4.59
N THR A 56 -0.49 2.36 -3.54
CA THR A 56 -0.79 0.92 -3.60
C THR A 56 -2.29 0.74 -3.83
N ILE A 57 -2.66 0.08 -4.92
CA ILE A 57 -4.06 -0.30 -5.22
C ILE A 57 -4.21 -1.78 -4.91
N PHE A 58 -5.09 -2.13 -3.97
CA PHE A 58 -5.28 -3.52 -3.53
C PHE A 58 -6.77 -3.86 -3.44
N PHE A 59 -7.36 -4.19 -4.58
CA PHE A 59 -8.76 -4.62 -4.75
C PHE A 59 -8.80 -6.01 -5.41
N GLY A 60 -10.00 -6.58 -5.58
CA GLY A 60 -10.20 -7.89 -6.21
C GLY A 60 -10.94 -8.89 -5.32
N ALA A 61 -10.66 -8.91 -4.01
CA ALA A 61 -11.27 -9.87 -3.10
C ALA A 61 -12.80 -9.73 -3.03
N ASN A 62 -13.33 -8.51 -2.90
CA ASN A 62 -14.79 -8.29 -2.93
C ASN A 62 -15.36 -8.28 -4.35
N ASP A 63 -14.55 -7.95 -5.36
CA ASP A 63 -14.96 -8.00 -6.77
C ASP A 63 -15.26 -9.45 -7.22
N SER A 64 -14.47 -10.41 -6.73
CA SER A 64 -14.70 -11.84 -6.93
C SER A 64 -15.97 -12.38 -6.23
N ALA A 65 -16.54 -11.61 -5.29
CA ALA A 65 -17.75 -11.98 -4.58
C ALA A 65 -18.98 -11.28 -5.18
N LEU A 66 -19.76 -11.99 -6.00
CA LEU A 66 -21.00 -11.46 -6.57
C LEU A 66 -22.05 -11.19 -5.47
N LYS A 67 -22.33 -9.91 -5.22
CA LYS A 67 -23.39 -9.49 -4.29
C LYS A 67 -24.76 -9.96 -4.81
N GLY A 68 -25.50 -10.72 -4.01
CA GLY A 68 -26.83 -11.23 -4.35
C GLY A 68 -26.84 -12.65 -4.95
N TYR A 69 -25.67 -13.27 -5.13
CA TYR A 69 -25.54 -14.67 -5.52
C TYR A 69 -24.95 -15.49 -4.36
N LYS A 70 -25.03 -16.83 -4.45
CA LYS A 70 -24.36 -17.73 -3.50
C LYS A 70 -22.87 -17.36 -3.48
N LEU A 71 -22.33 -17.12 -2.28
CA LEU A 71 -20.91 -16.76 -2.07
C LEU A 71 -20.01 -17.76 -2.80
N ASN A 72 -19.38 -17.31 -3.90
CA ASN A 72 -18.37 -18.06 -4.62
C ASN A 72 -17.00 -17.65 -4.08
N ARG A 73 -16.48 -18.39 -3.11
CA ARG A 73 -15.16 -18.17 -2.48
C ARG A 73 -14.08 -19.07 -3.07
N LEU A 74 -14.26 -19.54 -4.30
CA LEU A 74 -13.27 -20.40 -4.93
C LEU A 74 -11.98 -19.61 -5.18
N ASN A 75 -10.86 -20.16 -4.73
CA ASN A 75 -9.55 -19.55 -4.94
C ASN A 75 -9.23 -19.36 -6.44
N SER A 76 -9.78 -20.21 -7.31
CA SER A 76 -9.66 -20.07 -8.77
C SER A 76 -10.28 -18.78 -9.31
N VAL A 77 -11.43 -18.35 -8.75
CA VAL A 77 -12.09 -17.09 -9.16
C VAL A 77 -11.28 -15.89 -8.70
N VAL A 78 -10.70 -15.94 -7.50
CA VAL A 78 -9.77 -14.89 -7.04
C VAL A 78 -8.56 -14.80 -7.98
N GLY A 79 -8.08 -15.94 -8.50
CA GLY A 79 -7.00 -15.99 -9.50
C GLY A 79 -7.34 -15.28 -10.81
N GLU A 80 -8.58 -15.33 -11.28
CA GLU A 80 -9.01 -14.57 -12.48
C GLU A 80 -8.88 -13.05 -12.27
N TYR A 81 -9.27 -12.56 -11.09
CA TYR A 81 -9.10 -11.14 -10.73
C TYR A 81 -7.64 -10.76 -10.50
N ALA A 82 -6.82 -11.67 -9.95
CA ALA A 82 -5.37 -11.46 -9.85
C ALA A 82 -4.74 -11.29 -11.25
N ASN A 83 -5.09 -12.16 -12.20
CA ASN A 83 -4.63 -12.06 -13.59
C ASN A 83 -5.09 -10.76 -14.26
N ALA A 84 -6.33 -10.32 -14.02
CA ALA A 84 -6.80 -9.03 -14.50
C ALA A 84 -5.98 -7.86 -13.94
N CYS A 85 -5.62 -7.89 -12.65
CA CYS A 85 -4.73 -6.90 -12.04
C CYS A 85 -3.32 -6.91 -12.66
N LEU A 86 -2.77 -8.10 -12.98
CA LEU A 86 -1.48 -8.22 -13.67
C LEU A 86 -1.53 -7.58 -15.06
N GLN A 87 -2.60 -7.85 -15.84
CA GLN A 87 -2.77 -7.27 -17.16
C GLN A 87 -2.88 -5.74 -17.09
N VAL A 88 -3.70 -5.21 -16.17
CA VAL A 88 -3.82 -3.75 -15.99
C VAL A 88 -2.49 -3.12 -15.61
N ALA A 89 -1.70 -3.77 -14.74
CA ALA A 89 -0.39 -3.26 -14.37
C ALA A 89 0.58 -3.25 -15.56
N GLN A 90 0.57 -4.29 -16.39
CA GLN A 90 1.33 -4.35 -17.64
C GLN A 90 0.91 -3.23 -18.60
N ASP A 91 -0.39 -3.07 -18.84
CA ASP A 91 -0.94 -2.06 -19.75
C ASP A 91 -0.61 -0.63 -19.29
N CYS A 92 -0.55 -0.42 -17.97
CA CYS A 92 -0.20 0.87 -17.36
C CYS A 92 1.31 1.08 -17.16
N GLY A 93 2.14 0.07 -17.42
CA GLY A 93 3.59 0.12 -17.18
C GLY A 93 3.97 0.35 -15.70
N THR A 94 3.17 -0.16 -14.75
CA THR A 94 3.42 -0.03 -13.31
C THR A 94 3.87 -1.35 -12.70
N ASP A 95 4.63 -1.26 -11.60
CA ASP A 95 5.00 -2.43 -10.81
C ASP A 95 3.74 -3.13 -10.25
N VAL A 96 3.81 -4.46 -10.14
CA VAL A 96 2.74 -5.30 -9.58
C VAL A 96 3.32 -6.42 -8.73
N LEU A 97 2.61 -6.75 -7.66
CA LEU A 97 2.92 -7.89 -6.80
C LEU A 97 1.83 -8.96 -6.98
N ASP A 98 2.19 -10.07 -7.61
CA ASP A 98 1.30 -11.23 -7.75
C ASP A 98 1.21 -12.03 -6.44
N LEU A 99 0.52 -11.44 -5.46
CA LEU A 99 0.37 -12.05 -4.14
C LEU A 99 -0.36 -13.39 -4.21
N TRP A 100 -1.33 -13.53 -5.12
CA TRP A 100 -2.10 -14.76 -5.28
C TRP A 100 -1.19 -15.93 -5.66
N THR A 101 -0.37 -15.76 -6.71
CA THR A 101 0.59 -16.80 -7.12
C THR A 101 1.63 -17.06 -6.03
N LEU A 102 2.18 -16.01 -5.40
CA LEU A 102 3.22 -16.14 -4.38
C LEU A 102 2.75 -16.92 -3.15
N MET A 103 1.52 -16.69 -2.69
CA MET A 103 0.99 -17.33 -1.49
C MET A 103 0.81 -18.85 -1.64
N GLN A 104 0.69 -19.36 -2.86
CA GLN A 104 0.45 -20.78 -3.15
C GLN A 104 1.51 -21.39 -4.08
N LYS A 105 2.63 -20.70 -4.27
CA LYS A 105 3.75 -21.17 -5.09
C LYS A 105 4.20 -22.55 -4.62
N ASP A 106 4.62 -23.40 -5.56
CA ASP A 106 5.10 -24.76 -5.28
C ASP A 106 4.08 -25.63 -4.52
N SER A 107 2.78 -25.34 -4.70
CA SER A 107 1.66 -26.03 -4.04
C SER A 107 1.66 -25.92 -2.51
N GLN A 108 2.28 -24.88 -1.96
CA GLN A 108 2.27 -24.66 -0.51
C GLN A 108 0.88 -24.30 0.02
N ASP A 109 0.61 -24.65 1.28
CA ASP A 109 -0.62 -24.24 1.95
C ASP A 109 -0.59 -22.74 2.26
N PHE A 110 -1.52 -22.00 1.65
CA PHE A 110 -1.68 -20.56 1.87
C PHE A 110 -2.56 -20.23 3.09
N SER A 111 -3.24 -21.22 3.68
CA SER A 111 -4.15 -21.02 4.81
C SER A 111 -3.53 -20.25 5.99
N PRO A 112 -2.24 -20.45 6.37
CA PRO A 112 -1.64 -19.73 7.48
C PRO A 112 -1.49 -18.22 7.25
N TYR A 113 -1.54 -17.76 5.99
CA TYR A 113 -1.50 -16.35 5.65
C TYR A 113 -2.85 -15.64 5.84
N LEU A 114 -3.93 -16.38 6.09
CA LEU A 114 -5.29 -15.85 6.25
C LEU A 114 -5.82 -16.15 7.67
N SER A 115 -6.45 -15.18 8.33
CA SER A 115 -6.97 -15.34 9.70
C SER A 115 -8.35 -16.00 9.74
N ASP A 116 -9.18 -15.73 8.74
CA ASP A 116 -10.58 -16.19 8.64
C ASP A 116 -10.91 -16.74 7.24
N GLY A 117 -9.87 -17.10 6.48
CA GLY A 117 -9.96 -17.50 5.08
C GLY A 117 -10.13 -16.35 4.09
N LEU A 118 -10.07 -15.08 4.54
CA LEU A 118 -10.14 -13.90 3.67
C LEU A 118 -9.15 -12.80 4.06
N HIS A 119 -9.16 -12.37 5.31
CA HIS A 119 -8.27 -11.32 5.81
C HIS A 119 -6.89 -11.88 6.12
N LEU A 120 -5.85 -11.08 5.89
CA LEU A 120 -4.47 -11.48 6.22
C LEU A 120 -4.30 -11.71 7.73
N SER A 121 -3.72 -12.86 8.08
CA SER A 121 -3.19 -13.16 9.41
C SER A 121 -1.94 -12.32 9.70
N PRO A 122 -1.38 -12.34 10.92
CA PRO A 122 -0.08 -11.71 11.19
C PRO A 122 1.02 -12.19 10.22
N LYS A 123 1.10 -13.51 9.97
CA LYS A 123 2.02 -14.11 9.00
C LYS A 123 1.75 -13.62 7.57
N GLY A 124 0.49 -13.48 7.18
CA GLY A 124 0.12 -12.93 5.86
C GLY A 124 0.49 -11.46 5.68
N ASN A 125 0.37 -10.64 6.74
CA ASN A 125 0.78 -9.24 6.70
C ASN A 125 2.31 -9.12 6.54
N GLU A 126 3.07 -9.90 7.29
CA GLU A 126 4.53 -9.97 7.17
C GLU A 126 4.95 -10.44 5.77
N PHE A 127 4.32 -11.50 5.25
CA PHE A 127 4.58 -12.02 3.92
C PHE A 127 4.30 -11.00 2.82
N LEU A 128 3.16 -10.29 2.89
CA LEU A 128 2.86 -9.20 1.96
C LEU A 128 3.91 -8.09 2.06
N PHE A 129 4.25 -7.65 3.27
CA PHE A 129 5.20 -6.57 3.47
C PHE A 129 6.59 -6.90 2.91
N SER A 130 7.11 -8.11 3.15
CA SER A 130 8.45 -8.49 2.70
C SER A 130 8.60 -8.49 1.17
N HIS A 131 7.53 -8.78 0.43
CA HIS A 131 7.53 -8.74 -1.03
C HIS A 131 7.13 -7.38 -1.61
N LEU A 132 6.31 -6.59 -0.88
CA LEU A 132 5.90 -5.27 -1.30
C LEU A 132 7.00 -4.21 -1.08
N TRP A 133 7.77 -4.32 0.01
CA TRP A 133 8.77 -3.32 0.38
C TRP A 133 9.78 -3.03 -0.74
N PRO A 134 10.40 -4.01 -1.42
CA PRO A 134 11.36 -3.72 -2.49
C PRO A 134 10.78 -2.87 -3.63
N LEU A 135 9.48 -3.05 -3.96
CA LEU A 135 8.80 -2.26 -4.98
C LEU A 135 8.58 -0.82 -4.53
N ILE A 136 8.21 -0.62 -3.27
CA ILE A 136 8.01 0.71 -2.68
C ILE A 136 9.35 1.42 -2.48
N GLU A 137 10.36 0.73 -1.95
CA GLU A 137 11.70 1.25 -1.71
C GLU A 137 12.31 1.83 -2.99
N LYS A 138 12.16 1.14 -4.13
CA LYS A 138 12.60 1.65 -5.43
C LYS A 138 12.00 3.01 -5.79
N LYS A 139 10.76 3.29 -5.37
CA LYS A 139 10.05 4.56 -5.64
C LYS A 139 10.41 5.68 -4.67
N VAL A 140 10.84 5.34 -3.46
CA VAL A 140 10.99 6.29 -2.34
C VAL A 140 12.43 6.41 -1.81
N SER A 141 13.37 5.63 -2.35
CA SER A 141 14.77 5.60 -1.90
C SER A 141 15.46 6.94 -2.03
N SER A 142 15.14 7.71 -3.08
CA SER A 142 15.68 9.04 -3.36
C SER A 142 15.04 10.17 -2.56
N LEU A 143 13.98 9.90 -1.77
CA LEU A 143 13.35 10.92 -0.96
C LEU A 143 14.32 11.41 0.13
N PRO A 144 14.47 12.74 0.30
CA PRO A 144 15.27 13.29 1.37
C PRO A 144 14.61 13.02 2.72
N LEU A 145 15.39 13.14 3.79
CA LEU A 145 14.81 13.18 5.12
C LEU A 145 14.02 14.48 5.32
N LEU A 146 12.87 14.38 5.98
CA LEU A 146 12.12 15.49 6.52
C LEU A 146 12.96 16.10 7.64
N LEU A 147 13.42 17.33 7.39
CA LEU A 147 14.28 18.14 8.25
C LEU A 147 15.68 17.53 8.47
N PRO A 148 16.70 18.34 8.81
CA PRO A 148 18.05 17.85 9.07
C PRO A 148 18.13 16.93 10.30
N TYR A 149 19.26 16.24 10.48
CA TYR A 149 19.57 15.59 11.75
C TYR A 149 19.92 16.66 12.81
N TRP A 150 19.63 16.40 14.08
CA TRP A 150 19.75 17.43 15.14
C TRP A 150 21.16 18.02 15.27
N ARG A 151 22.21 17.25 14.96
CA ARG A 151 23.60 17.72 15.00
C ARG A 151 23.94 18.70 13.88
N ASP A 152 23.15 18.70 12.81
CA ASP A 152 23.34 19.57 11.65
C ASP A 152 22.51 20.86 11.77
N VAL A 153 21.76 21.04 12.87
CA VAL A 153 21.02 22.26 13.18
C VAL A 153 21.99 23.28 13.79
N ALA A 154 22.09 24.45 13.17
CA ALA A 154 22.97 25.51 13.63
C ALA A 154 22.49 26.10 14.97
N GLU A 155 23.28 25.94 16.03
CA GLU A 155 22.90 26.40 17.38
C GLU A 155 22.61 27.91 17.45
N ALA A 156 23.41 28.72 16.74
CA ALA A 156 23.26 30.18 16.76
C ALA A 156 22.04 30.69 15.96
N LYS A 157 21.54 29.91 14.98
CA LYS A 157 20.46 30.28 14.07
C LYS A 157 19.71 29.03 13.57
N PRO A 158 19.01 28.29 14.45
CA PRO A 158 18.38 27.02 14.09
C PRO A 158 17.31 27.17 13.01
N GLU A 159 16.69 28.35 12.89
CA GLU A 159 15.70 28.70 11.89
C GLU A 159 16.25 28.55 10.47
N LEU A 160 17.51 28.95 10.23
CA LEU A 160 18.14 28.79 8.91
C LEU A 160 18.26 27.30 8.54
N SER A 161 18.58 26.43 9.50
CA SER A 161 18.68 24.98 9.27
C SER A 161 17.31 24.30 9.11
N LEU A 162 16.29 24.78 9.82
CA LEU A 162 14.98 24.14 9.90
C LEU A 162 13.98 24.64 8.86
N LEU A 163 14.08 25.91 8.48
CA LEU A 163 13.15 26.61 7.61
C LEU A 163 13.77 26.93 6.24
N GLY A 164 15.10 26.93 6.12
CA GLY A 164 15.82 27.35 4.92
C GLY A 164 15.81 28.87 4.71
N ASP A 165 16.30 29.33 3.55
CA ASP A 165 16.39 30.76 3.19
C ASP A 165 15.06 31.37 2.71
N GLY A 166 13.94 30.65 2.85
CA GLY A 166 12.63 31.15 2.47
C GLY A 166 12.09 32.14 3.51
N ASP A 167 11.59 33.29 3.07
CA ASP A 167 10.74 34.14 3.91
C ASP A 167 9.48 33.33 4.30
N HIS A 168 9.37 32.95 5.58
CA HIS A 168 8.18 32.32 6.16
C HIS A 168 7.30 33.37 6.82
#